data_AF-A0A4R6TFH6-F1
#
_entry.id   AF-A0A4R6TFH6-F1
#
_cell.length_a   1.000
_cell.length_b   1.000
_cell.length_c   1.000
_cell.angle_alpha   90.00
_cell.angle_beta   90.00
_cell.angle_gamma   90.00
#
_symmetry.space_group_name_H-M   'P 1'
#
loop_
_entity.id
_entity.type
_entity.pdbx_description
1 polymer ?
#
loop_
_entity_poly.entity_id
_entity_poly.type
_entity_poly.pdbx_seq_one_letter_code
_entity_poly.pdbx_strand_id
1 'polypeptide(L)'
;MFLINALAKPKKSSEHYDEVLGAYVSLYIDYKDIEGAMRLAKFYIKEEDWKVVEVEDEYFTLDSVEDVEDEEQKELYEEALEYGYSIIFNCYEEEGEDED
;
A
#
# COMPACT_ATOMS: atom_id res chain seq x y z
N MET A 1 -11.70 9.18 -3.72
CA MET A 1 -10.84 8.12 -3.16
C MET A 1 -9.46 8.70 -2.82
N PHE A 2 -8.77 8.16 -1.81
CA PHE A 2 -7.38 8.52 -1.50
C PHE A 2 -6.44 7.41 -1.97
N LEU A 3 -5.33 7.78 -2.62
CA LEU A 3 -4.18 6.91 -2.82
C LEU A 3 -3.08 7.35 -1.85
N ILE A 4 -2.72 6.46 -0.94
CA ILE A 4 -1.74 6.67 0.13
C ILE A 4 -0.60 5.68 -0.07
N ASN A 5 0.64 6.16 0.03
CA ASN A 5 1.82 5.33 -0.03
C ASN A 5 2.46 5.17 1.36
N ALA A 6 3.07 4.02 1.59
CA ALA A 6 3.75 3.71 2.83
C ALA A 6 4.95 2.80 2.59
N LEU A 7 5.91 2.84 3.52
CA LEU A 7 6.98 1.86 3.62
C LEU A 7 6.65 0.89 4.75
N ALA A 8 6.74 -0.41 4.48
CA ALA A 8 6.47 -1.45 5.47
C ALA A 8 7.54 -2.54 5.46
N LYS A 9 7.65 -3.26 6.59
CA LYS A 9 8.48 -4.46 6.72
C LYS A 9 7.65 -5.62 7.27
N PRO A 10 7.85 -6.86 6.81
CA PRO A 10 7.11 -7.99 7.36
C PRO A 10 7.42 -8.15 8.85
N LYS A 11 6.42 -8.47 9.68
CA LYS A 11 6.67 -8.88 11.07
C LYS A 11 7.17 -10.32 11.08
N LYS A 12 7.77 -10.74 12.21
CA LYS A 12 8.16 -12.15 12.44
C LYS A 12 7.03 -13.18 12.29
N SER A 13 5.78 -12.73 12.40
CA SER A 13 4.58 -13.56 12.20
C SER A 13 4.16 -13.67 10.74
N SER A 14 4.62 -12.76 9.88
CA SER A 14 4.30 -12.77 8.45
C SER A 14 5.04 -13.90 7.75
N GLU A 15 4.37 -14.52 6.77
CA GLU A 15 5.00 -15.50 5.87
C GLU A 15 6.18 -14.92 5.08
N HIS A 16 6.18 -13.60 4.87
CA HIS A 16 7.23 -12.90 4.11
C HIS A 16 8.47 -12.52 4.95
N TYR A 17 8.51 -12.84 6.25
CA TYR A 17 9.54 -12.31 7.16
C TYR A 17 10.99 -12.60 6.73
N ASP A 18 11.24 -13.80 6.25
CA ASP A 18 12.56 -14.24 5.79
C ASP A 18 12.67 -14.27 4.25
N GLU A 19 11.63 -13.77 3.54
CA GLU A 19 11.57 -13.76 2.08
C GLU A 19 11.95 -12.41 1.49
N VAL A 20 11.55 -11.31 2.13
CA VAL A 20 11.69 -9.95 1.59
C VAL A 20 12.19 -8.96 2.65
N LEU A 21 12.87 -7.89 2.21
CA LEU A 21 13.38 -6.87 3.13
C LEU A 21 12.32 -5.87 3.57
N GLY A 22 11.32 -5.66 2.73
CA GLY A 22 10.25 -4.68 2.92
C GLY A 22 9.40 -4.55 1.67
N ALA A 23 8.47 -3.60 1.70
CA ALA A 23 7.62 -3.28 0.57
C ALA A 23 7.28 -1.79 0.52
N TYR A 24 7.18 -1.27 -0.70
CA TYR A 24 6.44 -0.04 -0.99
C TYR A 24 4.97 -0.40 -1.11
N VAL A 25 4.15 0.14 -0.23
CA VAL A 25 2.74 -0.19 -0.12
C VAL A 25 1.92 0.93 -0.71
N SER A 26 1.07 0.61 -1.68
CA SER A 26 0.07 1.54 -2.22
C SER A 26 -1.31 1.12 -1.74
N LEU A 27 -2.06 2.08 -1.21
CA LEU A 27 -3.38 1.87 -0.63
C LEU A 27 -4.38 2.80 -1.26
N TYR A 28 -5.38 2.22 -1.91
CA TYR A 28 -6.58 2.92 -2.34
C TYR A 28 -7.61 2.82 -1.23
N ILE A 29 -8.11 3.95 -0.74
CA ILE A 29 -9.06 3.99 0.37
C ILE A 29 -10.23 4.91 0.00
N ASP A 30 -11.43 4.33 -0.10
CA ASP A 30 -12.67 5.09 -0.28
C ASP A 30 -13.17 5.57 1.10
N TYR A 31 -12.71 6.76 1.49
CA TYR A 31 -13.07 7.37 2.77
C TYR A 31 -13.40 8.85 2.63
N LYS A 32 -14.10 9.39 3.64
CA LYS A 32 -14.63 10.76 3.60
C LYS A 32 -13.58 11.84 3.86
N ASP A 33 -12.52 11.50 4.58
CA ASP A 33 -11.49 12.44 5.01
C ASP A 33 -10.11 11.78 5.09
N ILE A 34 -9.07 12.58 4.89
CA ILE A 34 -7.68 12.09 4.82
C ILE A 34 -7.16 11.61 6.18
N GLU A 35 -7.55 12.23 7.29
CA GLU A 35 -7.08 11.82 8.62
C GLU A 35 -7.57 10.41 8.96
N GLY A 36 -8.83 10.10 8.62
CA GLY A 36 -9.41 8.77 8.70
C GLY A 36 -8.72 7.79 7.76
N ALA A 37 -8.52 8.15 6.49
CA ALA A 37 -7.85 7.30 5.51
C ALA A 37 -6.42 6.94 5.94
N MET A 38 -5.64 7.90 6.46
CA MET A 38 -4.30 7.67 6.99
C MET A 38 -4.26 6.72 8.20
N ARG A 39 -5.29 6.76 9.06
CA ARG A 39 -5.44 5.80 10.17
C ARG A 39 -5.79 4.41 9.66
N LEU A 40 -6.69 4.32 8.69
CA LEU A 40 -7.07 3.06 8.05
C LEU A 40 -5.90 2.43 7.32
N ALA A 41 -5.09 3.22 6.60
CA ALA A 41 -3.89 2.72 5.93
C ALA A 41 -2.94 2.01 6.91
N LYS A 42 -2.65 2.66 8.04
CA LYS A 42 -1.82 2.07 9.11
C LYS A 42 -2.45 0.85 9.76
N PHE A 43 -3.78 0.78 9.80
CA PHE A 43 -4.50 -0.37 10.34
C PHE A 43 -4.42 -1.56 9.38
N TYR A 44 -4.77 -1.38 8.10
CA TYR A 44 -4.75 -2.43 7.09
C TYR A 44 -3.37 -3.04 6.90
N ILE A 45 -2.30 -2.24 6.83
CA ILE A 45 -0.92 -2.78 6.77
C ILE A 45 -0.63 -3.68 7.97
N LYS A 46 -1.13 -3.34 9.16
CA LYS A 46 -0.87 -4.12 10.38
C LYS A 46 -1.68 -5.41 10.44
N GLU A 47 -2.89 -5.42 9.89
CA GLU A 47 -3.75 -6.61 9.79
C GLU A 47 -3.12 -7.65 8.86
N GLU A 48 -2.44 -7.23 7.80
CA GLU A 48 -1.65 -8.11 6.91
C GLU A 48 -0.36 -8.65 7.55
N ASP A 49 -0.18 -8.47 8.86
CA ASP A 49 1.02 -8.86 9.60
C ASP A 49 2.31 -8.11 9.19
N TRP A 50 2.18 -6.88 8.68
CA TRP A 50 3.30 -5.99 8.40
C TRP A 50 3.47 -4.89 9.46
N LYS A 51 4.71 -4.44 9.64
CA LYS A 51 5.08 -3.28 10.45
C LYS A 51 5.23 -2.07 9.53
N VAL A 52 4.43 -1.04 9.77
CA VAL A 52 4.59 0.27 9.15
C VAL A 52 5.93 0.89 9.59
N VAL A 53 6.77 1.24 8.62
CA VAL A 53 7.99 2.02 8.81
C VAL A 53 7.67 3.50 8.69
N GLU A 54 7.00 3.87 7.60
CA GLU A 54 6.64 5.24 7.26
C GLU A 54 5.33 5.26 6.49
N VAL A 55 4.54 6.32 6.64
CA VAL A 55 3.42 6.63 5.73
C VAL A 55 3.75 7.99 5.16
N GLU A 56 3.73 8.12 3.84
CA GLU A 56 4.07 9.37 3.18
C GLU A 56 3.07 10.46 3.56
N ASP A 57 3.56 11.68 3.79
CA ASP A 57 2.71 12.84 4.07
C ASP A 57 1.96 13.29 2.81
N GLU A 58 2.53 13.05 1.63
CA GLU A 58 1.91 13.29 0.33
C GLU A 58 0.93 12.16 -0.02
N TYR A 59 -0.21 12.55 -0.61
CA TYR A 59 -1.25 11.63 -1.02
C TYR A 59 -1.95 12.19 -2.26
N PHE A 60 -2.60 11.30 -3.01
CA PHE A 60 -3.43 11.70 -4.15
C PHE A 60 -4.91 11.59 -3.80
N THR A 61 -5.69 12.51 -4.34
CA THR A 61 -7.15 12.42 -4.37
C THR A 61 -7.58 12.09 -5.78
N LEU A 62 -8.27 10.96 -5.93
CA LEU A 62 -8.77 10.45 -7.20
C LEU A 62 -10.29 10.56 -7.20
N ASP A 63 -10.84 11.25 -8.20
CA ASP A 63 -12.27 11.46 -8.35
C ASP A 63 -12.91 10.42 -9.28
N SER A 64 -12.10 9.79 -10.13
CA SER A 64 -12.53 8.77 -11.09
C SER A 64 -11.42 7.76 -11.40
N VAL A 65 -11.80 6.62 -11.98
CA VAL A 65 -10.85 5.61 -12.50
C VAL A 65 -9.98 6.16 -13.65
N GLU A 66 -10.42 7.24 -14.32
CA GLU A 66 -9.64 7.89 -15.38
C GLU A 66 -8.44 8.69 -14.83
N ASP A 67 -8.43 9.00 -13.52
CA ASP A 67 -7.29 9.63 -12.84
C ASP A 67 -6.13 8.63 -12.60
N VAL A 68 -6.36 7.34 -12.86
CA VAL A 68 -5.37 6.27 -12.71
C VAL A 68 -4.81 5.92 -14.09
N GLU A 69 -3.49 6.07 -14.26
CA GLU A 69 -2.84 5.90 -15.57
C GLU A 69 -2.58 4.43 -15.93
N ASP A 70 -2.31 3.59 -14.93
CA ASP A 70 -1.91 2.19 -15.09
C ASP A 70 -3.10 1.23 -14.96
N GLU A 71 -3.20 0.23 -15.85
CA GLU A 71 -4.35 -0.69 -15.88
C GLU A 71 -4.41 -1.62 -14.66
N GLU A 72 -3.27 -2.09 -14.14
CA GLU A 72 -3.24 -2.90 -12.90
C GLU A 72 -3.70 -2.07 -11.70
N GLN A 73 -3.31 -0.79 -11.69
CA GLN A 73 -3.76 0.15 -10.67
C GLN A 73 -5.26 0.47 -10.78
N LYS A 74 -5.87 0.39 -11.97
CA LYS A 74 -7.32 0.57 -12.14
C LYS A 74 -8.11 -0.56 -11.51
N GLU A 75 -7.64 -1.80 -11.62
CA GLU A 75 -8.28 -2.94 -10.95
C GLU A 75 -8.29 -2.74 -9.43
N LEU A 76 -7.19 -2.25 -8.86
CA LEU A 76 -7.11 -1.90 -7.43
C LEU A 76 -8.07 -0.76 -7.07
N TYR A 77 -8.21 0.26 -7.92
CA TYR A 77 -9.17 1.34 -7.71
C TYR A 77 -10.61 0.81 -7.70
N GLU A 78 -10.98 -0.05 -8.65
CA GLU A 78 -12.31 -0.65 -8.74
C GLU A 78 -12.62 -1.56 -7.55
N GLU A 79 -11.65 -2.36 -7.10
CA GLU A 79 -11.77 -3.16 -5.88
C GLU A 79 -12.02 -2.26 -4.65
N ALA A 80 -11.29 -1.15 -4.53
CA ALA A 80 -11.48 -0.20 -3.44
C ALA A 80 -12.87 0.47 -3.46
N LEU A 81 -13.49 0.67 -4.63
CA LEU A 81 -14.87 1.14 -4.72
C LEU A 81 -15.89 0.10 -4.24
N GLU A 82 -15.63 -1.20 -4.44
CA GLU A 82 -16.53 -2.27 -4.02
C GLU A 82 -16.40 -2.58 -2.52
N TYR A 83 -15.18 -2.70 -2.03
CA TYR A 83 -14.88 -3.19 -0.67
C TYR A 83 -14.48 -2.08 0.31
N GLY A 84 -14.29 -0.85 -0.18
CA GLY A 84 -13.91 0.33 0.60
C GLY A 84 -12.40 0.57 0.68
N TYR A 85 -11.58 -0.41 0.34
CA TYR A 85 -10.14 -0.26 0.14
C TYR A 85 -9.56 -1.38 -0.71
N SER A 86 -8.36 -1.15 -1.23
CA SER A 86 -7.46 -2.17 -1.76
C SER A 86 -6.03 -1.83 -1.36
N ILE A 87 -5.16 -2.84 -1.30
CA ILE A 87 -3.79 -2.70 -0.83
C ILE A 87 -2.88 -3.61 -1.64
N ILE A 88 -1.76 -3.07 -2.10
CA ILE A 88 -0.72 -3.84 -2.79
C ILE A 88 0.64 -3.61 -2.12
N PHE A 89 1.35 -4.71 -1.86
CA PHE A 89 2.70 -4.71 -1.31
C PHE A 89 3.70 -4.97 -2.44
N ASN A 90 4.37 -3.92 -2.91
CA ASN A 90 5.47 -4.04 -3.86
C ASN A 90 6.74 -4.40 -3.11
N CYS A 91 6.92 -5.70 -2.85
CA CYS A 91 8.04 -6.23 -2.09
C CYS A 91 9.37 -6.01 -2.81
N TYR A 92 10.43 -5.78 -2.03
CA TYR A 92 11.80 -5.71 -2.52
C TYR A 92 12.72 -6.57 -1.66
N GLU A 93 13.71 -7.17 -2.31
CA GLU A 93 14.75 -7.99 -1.70
C GLU A 93 16.03 -7.16 -1.52
N GLU A 94 17.05 -7.74 -0.87
CA GLU A 94 18.38 -7.15 -0.94
C GLU A 94 18.79 -7.23 -2.41
N GLU A 95 19.11 -6.09 -3.04
CA GLU A 95 19.88 -6.14 -4.28
C GLU A 95 21.16 -6.88 -3.91
N GLY A 96 21.21 -8.18 -4.24
CA GLY A 96 22.48 -8.89 -4.24
C GLY A 96 23.39 -8.03 -5.09
N GLU A 97 24.58 -7.71 -4.56
CA GLU A 97 25.62 -7.02 -5.31
C GLU A 97 25.59 -7.57 -6.73
N ASP A 98 25.19 -6.76 -7.71
CA ASP A 98 25.34 -7.11 -9.11
C ASP A 98 26.83 -7.41 -9.26
N GLU A 99 27.20 -8.70 -9.27
CA GLU A 99 28.56 -9.11 -9.57
C GLU A 99 28.83 -8.65 -11.01
N ASP A 100 29.73 -7.66 -11.13
CA ASP A 100 30.23 -7.03 -12.37
C ASP A 100 30.29 -7.94 -13.62
#